data_AF-A0A7Y9MUE7-F1
#
_entry.id   AF-A0A7Y9MUE7-F1
#
_cell.length_a   1.000
_cell.length_b   1.000
_cell.length_c   1.000
_cell.angle_alpha   90.00
_cell.angle_beta   90.00
_cell.angle_gamma   90.00
#
_symmetry.space_group_name_H-M   'P 1'
#
loop_
_entity.id
_entity.type
_entity.pdbx_description
1 polymer ?
#
loop_
_entity_poly.entity_id
_entity_poly.type
_entity_poly.pdbx_seq_one_letter_code
_entity_poly.pdbx_strand_id
1 'polypeptide(L)'
;MGKPQRSKAKVDYAAIVGRYDRYSFVSPKKPKRQKVIRINAANGRANAAPPLTSWPPQGMHRDVVYYGDLGVGSGWGVRASNEVFLPFALLDIHRRTIWQGLEQEVAGLAADAQACQHFDAIAQDMRVLLANTRITECVGEAAAAICVLDLHPGGNMIWGYHLHAGTGIDQIWEYPKGGGVSDFLIVEAKGPGAGLNFSLFVPPGYSQMEEGWIANHLCSMDRNGHPAGQRIVNAMGLRFINAHPNYMGASKSYYGVGPTSKHKQSRSRVFGMVVTAQWRADGRLGYVQSGLTRHFV
;
A
#
# COMPACT_ATOMS: atom_id res chain seq x y z
N MET A 1 42.49 -33.46 -54.11
CA MET A 1 41.41 -32.46 -54.05
C MET A 1 41.22 -32.02 -52.60
N GLY A 2 41.75 -30.85 -52.24
CA GLY A 2 41.72 -30.32 -50.87
C GLY A 2 40.42 -29.57 -50.57
N LYS A 3 39.86 -29.77 -49.37
CA LYS A 3 38.67 -29.06 -48.89
C LYS A 3 38.98 -27.55 -48.74
N PRO A 4 38.10 -26.64 -49.21
CA PRO A 4 38.32 -25.21 -49.02
C PRO A 4 38.15 -24.82 -47.54
N GLN A 5 39.21 -24.23 -46.99
CA GLN A 5 39.23 -23.67 -45.64
C GLN A 5 38.33 -22.42 -45.64
N ARG A 6 37.17 -22.47 -44.95
CA ARG A 6 36.30 -21.30 -44.78
C ARG A 6 37.06 -20.26 -43.95
N SER A 7 37.52 -19.18 -44.58
CA SER A 7 37.98 -18.00 -43.88
C SER A 7 36.80 -17.39 -43.13
N LYS A 8 36.85 -17.39 -41.79
CA LYS A 8 35.91 -16.59 -40.99
C LYS A 8 36.25 -15.14 -41.25
N ALA A 9 35.32 -14.39 -41.86
CA ALA A 9 35.44 -12.94 -41.98
C ALA A 9 35.71 -12.37 -40.58
N LYS A 10 36.82 -11.63 -40.43
CA LYS A 10 37.12 -10.89 -39.20
C LYS A 10 36.03 -9.85 -39.03
N VAL A 11 35.20 -10.02 -38.00
CA VAL A 11 34.19 -9.02 -37.62
C VAL A 11 34.95 -7.78 -37.16
N ASP A 12 34.79 -6.68 -37.87
CA ASP A 12 35.33 -5.38 -37.47
C ASP A 12 34.47 -4.81 -36.33
N TYR A 13 34.89 -5.08 -35.10
CA TYR A 13 34.21 -4.60 -33.91
C TYR A 13 34.24 -3.06 -33.79
N ALA A 14 35.19 -2.36 -34.42
CA ALA A 14 35.24 -0.91 -34.39
C ALA A 14 34.12 -0.28 -35.26
N ALA A 15 33.80 -0.90 -36.40
CA ALA A 15 32.66 -0.51 -37.22
C ALA A 15 31.30 -0.78 -36.54
N ILE A 16 31.24 -1.76 -35.62
CA ILE A 16 30.03 -2.07 -34.85
C ILE A 16 29.83 -1.05 -33.71
N VAL A 17 30.89 -0.67 -33.00
CA VAL A 17 30.80 0.29 -31.88
C VAL A 17 30.31 1.66 -32.36
N GLY A 18 30.78 2.14 -33.52
CA GLY A 18 30.34 3.42 -34.09
C GLY A 18 28.87 3.48 -34.54
N ARG A 19 28.19 2.33 -34.73
CA ARG A 19 26.74 2.29 -35.05
C ARG A 19 25.85 2.35 -33.82
N TYR A 20 26.32 1.92 -32.65
CA TYR A 20 25.51 1.95 -31.42
C TYR A 20 25.48 3.32 -30.75
N ASP A 21 26.49 4.17 -30.95
CA ASP A 21 26.49 5.53 -30.38
C ASP A 21 25.48 6.49 -31.04
N ARG A 22 25.03 6.22 -32.28
CA ARG A 22 23.96 7.01 -32.92
C ARG A 22 22.55 6.56 -32.59
N TYR A 23 22.39 5.39 -32.00
CA TYR A 23 21.15 4.94 -31.39
C TYR A 23 21.31 4.96 -29.88
N SER A 24 21.64 6.13 -29.33
CA SER A 24 21.36 6.38 -27.93
C SER A 24 19.88 6.04 -27.72
N PHE A 25 19.61 4.98 -26.95
CA PHE A 25 18.27 4.68 -26.43
C PHE A 25 17.91 5.71 -25.36
N VAL A 26 18.11 7.00 -25.66
CA VAL A 26 17.29 8.05 -25.06
C VAL A 26 15.94 7.85 -25.72
N SER A 27 15.13 6.95 -25.17
CA SER A 27 13.71 6.99 -25.42
C SER A 27 13.34 8.45 -25.15
N PRO A 28 12.90 9.24 -26.15
CA PRO A 28 12.43 10.59 -25.88
C PRO A 28 11.37 10.36 -24.82
N LYS A 29 11.58 10.86 -23.59
CA LYS A 29 10.62 10.70 -22.51
C LYS A 29 9.32 11.18 -23.11
N LYS A 30 8.45 10.24 -23.53
CA LYS A 30 7.16 10.59 -24.13
C LYS A 30 6.57 11.56 -23.12
N PRO A 31 6.13 12.76 -23.53
CA PRO A 31 5.52 13.70 -22.60
C PRO A 31 4.53 12.87 -21.79
N LYS A 32 4.75 12.80 -20.47
CA LYS A 32 3.98 11.91 -19.59
C LYS A 32 2.53 12.21 -19.93
N ARG A 33 1.84 11.26 -20.60
CA ARG A 33 0.42 11.43 -20.94
C ARG A 33 -0.24 11.90 -19.65
N GLN A 34 -0.93 13.03 -19.73
CA GLN A 34 -1.63 13.59 -18.57
C GLN A 34 -2.45 12.44 -17.99
N LYS A 35 -2.17 12.07 -16.73
CA LYS A 35 -2.80 10.91 -16.13
C LYS A 35 -4.28 11.24 -15.95
N VAL A 36 -5.12 10.71 -16.82
CA VAL A 36 -6.56 10.97 -16.81
C VAL A 36 -7.18 10.09 -15.71
N ILE A 37 -7.95 10.71 -14.82
CA ILE A 37 -8.77 9.99 -13.85
C ILE A 37 -9.79 9.16 -14.64
N ARG A 38 -9.73 7.83 -14.51
CA ARG A 38 -10.73 6.95 -15.12
C ARG A 38 -12.05 7.08 -14.36
N ILE A 39 -13.09 7.52 -15.05
CA ILE A 39 -14.46 7.55 -14.54
C ILE A 39 -15.09 6.19 -14.81
N ASN A 40 -15.70 5.57 -13.81
CA ASN A 40 -16.54 4.42 -14.00
C ASN A 40 -17.91 4.89 -14.52
N ALA A 41 -18.26 4.44 -15.72
CA ALA A 41 -19.48 4.85 -16.40
C ALA A 41 -20.76 4.44 -15.65
N ALA A 42 -20.72 3.36 -14.85
CA ALA A 42 -21.87 2.86 -14.11
C ALA A 42 -22.20 3.68 -12.85
N ASN A 43 -21.21 4.33 -12.24
CA ASN A 43 -21.41 5.17 -11.06
C ASN A 43 -21.11 6.66 -11.30
N GLY A 44 -20.72 7.02 -12.53
CA GLY A 44 -20.42 8.39 -12.94
C GLY A 44 -19.33 9.06 -12.12
N ARG A 45 -18.37 8.32 -11.53
CA ARG A 45 -17.33 8.86 -10.63
C ARG A 45 -15.98 8.15 -10.82
N ALA A 46 -14.92 8.67 -10.19
CA ALA A 46 -13.65 7.94 -10.10
C ALA A 46 -13.84 6.61 -9.34
N ASN A 47 -13.17 5.53 -9.77
CA ASN A 47 -13.26 4.21 -9.10
C ASN A 47 -12.99 4.23 -7.59
N ALA A 48 -12.08 5.11 -7.14
CA ALA A 48 -11.75 5.27 -5.73
C ALA A 48 -12.81 6.04 -4.93
N ALA A 49 -13.68 6.80 -5.59
CA ALA A 49 -14.70 7.62 -4.93
C ALA A 49 -15.93 6.78 -4.54
N PRO A 50 -16.71 7.20 -3.53
CA PRO A 50 -17.97 6.55 -3.20
C PRO A 50 -18.90 6.54 -4.41
N PRO A 51 -19.72 5.48 -4.56
CA PRO A 51 -20.74 5.43 -5.58
C PRO A 51 -21.67 6.64 -5.48
N LEU A 52 -22.26 7.03 -6.60
CA LEU A 52 -23.23 8.13 -6.67
C LEU A 52 -24.57 7.67 -6.04
N THR A 53 -24.61 7.43 -4.74
CA THR A 53 -25.78 6.96 -3.99
C THR A 53 -26.72 8.12 -3.64
N SER A 54 -27.08 8.96 -4.61
CA SER A 54 -27.94 10.17 -4.49
C SER A 54 -27.31 11.36 -3.75
N TRP A 55 -26.47 12.08 -4.48
CA TRP A 55 -25.70 13.24 -4.02
C TRP A 55 -26.31 14.59 -4.42
N PRO A 56 -26.42 15.61 -3.52
CA PRO A 56 -26.66 15.56 -2.07
C PRO A 56 -28.11 16.00 -1.73
N PRO A 57 -28.78 15.67 -0.58
CA PRO A 57 -28.22 15.27 0.73
C PRO A 57 -29.01 14.21 1.56
N GLN A 58 -30.02 13.50 1.05
CA GLN A 58 -31.04 12.86 1.93
C GLN A 58 -30.66 11.54 2.64
N GLY A 59 -29.47 10.97 2.40
CA GLY A 59 -29.11 9.63 2.90
C GLY A 59 -27.71 9.47 3.48
N MET A 60 -26.99 10.57 3.72
CA MET A 60 -25.65 10.48 4.31
C MET A 60 -25.72 10.15 5.79
N HIS A 61 -24.78 9.33 6.25
CA HIS A 61 -24.60 9.08 7.67
C HIS A 61 -24.30 10.39 8.42
N ARG A 62 -24.81 10.53 9.64
CA ARG A 62 -24.61 11.72 10.47
C ARG A 62 -23.12 12.02 10.77
N ASP A 63 -22.30 10.98 10.74
CA ASP A 63 -20.86 11.04 11.02
C ASP A 63 -20.04 11.35 9.74
N VAL A 64 -20.70 11.68 8.62
CA VAL A 64 -20.03 12.05 7.37
C VAL A 64 -20.48 13.43 6.93
N VAL A 65 -19.51 14.33 6.76
CA VAL A 65 -19.74 15.69 6.27
C VAL A 65 -19.18 15.81 4.85
N TYR A 66 -19.87 16.58 4.02
CA TYR A 66 -19.44 16.88 2.67
C TYR A 66 -19.10 18.33 2.44
N TYR A 67 -18.06 18.49 1.63
CA TYR A 67 -17.59 19.77 1.16
C TYR A 67 -17.61 19.78 -0.37
N GLY A 68 -18.54 20.57 -0.91
CA GLY A 68 -18.75 20.69 -2.36
C GLY A 68 -17.71 21.55 -3.08
N ASP A 69 -16.92 22.31 -2.34
CA ASP A 69 -15.73 23.01 -2.80
C ASP A 69 -14.77 23.23 -1.62
N LEU A 70 -13.59 22.64 -1.69
CA LEU A 70 -12.56 22.76 -0.66
C LEU A 70 -11.82 24.11 -0.67
N GLY A 71 -11.96 24.91 -1.74
CA GLY A 71 -11.38 26.26 -1.83
C GLY A 71 -12.21 27.32 -1.12
N VAL A 72 -13.49 27.03 -0.82
CA VAL A 72 -14.45 27.98 -0.22
C VAL A 72 -15.19 27.40 0.99
N GLY A 73 -15.09 26.10 1.23
CA GLY A 73 -15.74 25.43 2.35
C GLY A 73 -15.15 25.84 3.69
N SER A 74 -15.94 26.50 4.52
CA SER A 74 -15.62 26.73 5.93
C SER A 74 -15.51 25.41 6.68
N GLY A 75 -14.45 25.22 7.49
CA GLY A 75 -14.28 24.05 8.37
C GLY A 75 -13.43 22.92 7.81
N TRP A 76 -13.23 22.83 6.48
CA TRP A 76 -12.38 21.80 5.91
C TRP A 76 -10.93 21.91 6.40
N GLY A 77 -10.37 20.80 6.89
CA GLY A 77 -8.98 20.73 7.36
C GLY A 77 -8.77 21.29 8.76
N VAL A 78 -9.83 21.75 9.45
CA VAL A 78 -9.81 22.03 10.89
C VAL A 78 -10.20 20.73 11.60
N ARG A 79 -9.21 19.87 11.82
CA ARG A 79 -9.40 18.50 12.32
C ARG A 79 -9.89 18.48 13.77
N ALA A 80 -11.05 17.88 14.05
CA ALA A 80 -11.29 17.29 15.36
C ALA A 80 -10.42 16.01 15.50
N SER A 81 -9.99 15.68 16.71
CA SER A 81 -9.02 14.59 16.95
C SER A 81 -9.46 13.20 16.47
N ASN A 82 -10.73 13.03 16.15
CA ASN A 82 -11.40 11.81 15.70
C ASN A 82 -11.83 11.87 14.22
N GLU A 83 -11.47 12.90 13.45
CA GLU A 83 -11.91 13.03 12.06
C GLU A 83 -10.82 12.66 11.05
N VAL A 84 -11.24 12.09 9.93
CA VAL A 84 -10.41 11.83 8.75
C VAL A 84 -10.95 12.58 7.54
N PHE A 85 -10.03 13.07 6.70
CA PHE A 85 -10.36 13.87 5.52
C PHE A 85 -9.98 13.13 4.24
N LEU A 86 -10.93 12.99 3.33
CA LEU A 86 -10.76 12.30 2.05
C LEU A 86 -11.09 13.27 0.89
N PRO A 87 -10.09 13.98 0.36
CA PRO A 87 -10.27 14.94 -0.73
C PRO A 87 -10.25 14.26 -2.11
N PHE A 88 -11.05 14.77 -3.04
CA PHE A 88 -11.16 14.26 -4.41
C PHE A 88 -11.40 15.38 -5.42
N ALA A 89 -10.78 15.27 -6.59
CA ALA A 89 -11.01 16.22 -7.70
C ALA A 89 -12.27 15.91 -8.54
N LEU A 90 -12.87 14.72 -8.39
CA LEU A 90 -13.99 14.23 -9.21
C LEU A 90 -14.98 13.39 -8.39
N LEU A 91 -15.39 13.89 -7.22
CA LEU A 91 -16.57 13.35 -6.53
C LEU A 91 -17.84 13.65 -7.34
N ASP A 92 -17.94 14.83 -7.95
CA ASP A 92 -18.97 15.20 -8.91
C ASP A 92 -18.33 15.41 -10.29
N ILE A 93 -18.66 14.55 -11.25
CA ILE A 93 -18.15 14.63 -12.62
C ILE A 93 -18.61 15.84 -13.41
N HIS A 94 -19.59 16.59 -12.92
CA HIS A 94 -20.02 17.86 -13.51
C HIS A 94 -19.18 19.03 -13.02
N ARG A 95 -18.48 18.88 -11.88
CA ARG A 95 -17.65 19.92 -11.25
C ARG A 95 -16.15 19.62 -11.38
N ARG A 96 -15.72 19.24 -12.59
CA ARG A 96 -14.39 18.65 -12.90
C ARG A 96 -13.16 19.48 -12.51
N THR A 97 -13.36 20.74 -12.11
CA THR A 97 -12.29 21.69 -11.76
C THR A 97 -12.22 21.97 -10.26
N ILE A 98 -13.17 21.46 -9.46
CA ILE A 98 -13.29 21.79 -8.05
C ILE A 98 -12.83 20.60 -7.21
N TRP A 99 -11.95 20.86 -6.25
CA TRP A 99 -11.66 19.88 -5.21
C TRP A 99 -12.84 19.80 -4.26
N GLN A 100 -13.28 18.59 -3.99
CA GLN A 100 -14.39 18.26 -3.10
C GLN A 100 -13.86 17.35 -1.99
N GLY A 101 -14.60 17.23 -0.89
CA GLY A 101 -14.12 16.42 0.21
C GLY A 101 -15.22 15.74 1.01
N LEU A 102 -14.81 14.64 1.62
CA LEU A 102 -15.56 13.93 2.64
C LEU A 102 -14.76 13.98 3.93
N GLU A 103 -15.45 14.26 5.01
CA GLU A 103 -14.96 14.14 6.37
C GLU A 103 -15.76 13.04 7.05
N GLN A 104 -15.08 12.19 7.82
CA GLN A 104 -15.71 11.10 8.53
C GLN A 104 -15.15 10.99 9.94
N GLU A 105 -16.03 10.81 10.93
CA GLU A 105 -15.63 10.48 12.29
C GLU A 105 -15.16 9.01 12.38
N VAL A 106 -14.03 8.80 13.06
CA VAL A 106 -13.40 7.50 13.30
C VAL A 106 -13.10 7.36 14.78
N ALA A 107 -13.76 6.39 15.41
CA ALA A 107 -13.58 6.12 16.83
C ALA A 107 -12.14 5.68 17.14
N GLY A 108 -11.62 6.07 18.30
CA GLY A 108 -10.29 5.66 18.76
C GLY A 108 -9.10 6.36 18.09
N LEU A 109 -9.31 7.08 16.98
CA LEU A 109 -8.25 7.80 16.27
C LEU A 109 -7.49 8.79 17.17
N ALA A 110 -8.22 9.52 18.01
CA ALA A 110 -7.63 10.52 18.91
C ALA A 110 -6.60 9.93 19.90
N ALA A 111 -6.64 8.62 20.14
CA ALA A 111 -5.74 7.93 21.05
C ALA A 111 -4.42 7.48 20.36
N ASP A 112 -4.34 7.53 19.02
CA ASP A 112 -3.18 7.09 18.26
C ASP A 112 -2.64 8.20 17.35
N ALA A 113 -1.59 8.87 17.82
CA ALA A 113 -0.93 9.96 17.09
C ALA A 113 -0.31 9.51 15.75
N GLN A 114 0.12 8.25 15.62
CA GLN A 114 0.68 7.73 14.37
C GLN A 114 -0.43 7.46 13.36
N ALA A 115 -1.57 6.93 13.79
CA ALA A 115 -2.76 6.83 12.95
C ALA A 115 -3.25 8.22 12.51
N CYS A 116 -3.19 9.23 13.39
CA CYS A 116 -3.46 10.61 13.00
C CYS A 116 -2.56 11.08 11.84
N GLN A 117 -1.24 10.92 11.99
CA GLN A 117 -0.27 11.31 10.95
C GLN A 117 -0.46 10.53 9.64
N HIS A 118 -0.84 9.26 9.74
CA HIS A 118 -1.17 8.41 8.60
C HIS A 118 -2.31 9.01 7.77
N PHE A 119 -3.43 9.38 8.41
CA PHE A 119 -4.56 9.99 7.69
C PHE A 119 -4.23 11.38 7.14
N ASP A 120 -3.42 12.18 7.84
CA ASP A 120 -3.00 13.50 7.34
C ASP A 120 -2.15 13.37 6.07
N ALA A 121 -1.21 12.41 6.05
CA ALA A 121 -0.40 12.12 4.86
C ALA A 121 -1.26 11.63 3.68
N ILE A 122 -2.26 10.78 3.94
CA ILE A 122 -3.23 10.36 2.92
C ILE A 122 -3.98 11.56 2.35
N ALA A 123 -4.53 12.43 3.20
CA ALA A 123 -5.28 13.60 2.76
C ALA A 123 -4.42 14.55 1.91
N GLN A 124 -3.16 14.75 2.32
CA GLN A 124 -2.20 15.55 1.58
C GLN A 124 -1.91 14.96 0.20
N ASP A 125 -1.60 13.66 0.12
CA ASP A 125 -1.29 13.01 -1.13
C ASP A 125 -2.50 12.96 -2.05
N MET A 126 -3.69 12.63 -1.55
CA MET A 126 -4.93 12.66 -2.34
C MET A 126 -5.19 14.02 -2.99
N ARG A 127 -4.82 15.15 -2.35
CA ARG A 127 -4.93 16.51 -2.93
C ARG A 127 -3.92 16.80 -4.05
N VAL A 128 -2.77 16.14 -4.06
CA VAL A 128 -1.73 16.37 -5.08
C VAL A 128 -1.85 15.36 -6.22
N LEU A 129 -2.42 14.18 -5.93
CA LEU A 129 -2.51 13.07 -6.86
C LEU A 129 -3.69 13.23 -7.83
N LEU A 130 -3.36 13.26 -9.13
CA LEU A 130 -4.34 13.17 -10.22
C LEU A 130 -4.52 11.73 -10.75
N ALA A 131 -3.73 10.78 -10.25
CA ALA A 131 -3.72 9.40 -10.75
C ALA A 131 -4.69 8.52 -9.95
N ASN A 132 -5.75 8.03 -10.61
CA ASN A 132 -6.79 7.20 -9.98
C ASN A 132 -6.20 6.02 -9.18
N THR A 133 -5.19 5.32 -9.68
CA THR A 133 -4.58 4.17 -8.97
C THR A 133 -4.00 4.55 -7.61
N ARG A 134 -3.37 5.72 -7.48
CA ARG A 134 -2.81 6.16 -6.20
C ARG A 134 -3.87 6.66 -5.23
N ILE A 135 -4.94 7.26 -5.75
CA ILE A 135 -6.12 7.61 -4.95
C ILE A 135 -6.80 6.32 -4.46
N THR A 136 -6.87 5.28 -5.29
CA THR A 136 -7.36 3.94 -4.90
C THR A 136 -6.51 3.35 -3.76
N GLU A 137 -5.17 3.42 -3.86
CA GLU A 137 -4.25 3.01 -2.78
C GLU A 137 -4.53 3.80 -1.49
N CYS A 138 -4.63 5.13 -1.56
CA CYS A 138 -4.96 5.99 -0.42
C CYS A 138 -6.27 5.61 0.27
N VAL A 139 -7.33 5.34 -0.52
CA VAL A 139 -8.63 4.92 0.02
C VAL A 139 -8.55 3.53 0.66
N GLY A 140 -7.72 2.63 0.09
CA GLY A 140 -7.41 1.34 0.69
C GLY A 140 -6.75 1.47 2.06
N GLU A 141 -5.69 2.26 2.13
CA GLU A 141 -4.93 2.54 3.34
C GLU A 141 -5.81 3.16 4.43
N ALA A 142 -6.63 4.15 4.07
CA ALA A 142 -7.56 4.76 5.00
C ALA A 142 -8.57 3.74 5.55
N ALA A 143 -9.16 2.90 4.70
CA ALA A 143 -10.12 1.88 5.13
C ALA A 143 -9.48 0.81 6.02
N ALA A 144 -8.23 0.42 5.73
CA ALA A 144 -7.47 -0.52 6.54
C ALA A 144 -7.20 0.04 7.95
N ALA A 145 -6.82 1.30 8.05
CA ALA A 145 -6.61 1.95 9.34
C ALA A 145 -7.92 2.10 10.14
N ILE A 146 -9.01 2.50 9.48
CA ILE A 146 -10.36 2.53 10.10
C ILE A 146 -10.74 1.13 10.62
N CYS A 147 -10.51 0.07 9.84
CA CYS A 147 -10.81 -1.30 10.26
C CYS A 147 -10.07 -1.72 11.54
N VAL A 148 -8.79 -1.35 11.66
CA VAL A 148 -8.00 -1.70 12.86
C VAL A 148 -8.48 -0.91 14.07
N LEU A 149 -8.73 0.39 13.91
CA LEU A 149 -9.26 1.23 14.99
C LEU A 149 -10.64 0.74 15.48
N ASP A 150 -11.50 0.31 14.57
CA ASP A 150 -12.85 -0.17 14.88
C ASP A 150 -12.87 -1.57 15.51
N LEU A 151 -12.11 -2.53 14.97
CA LEU A 151 -12.22 -3.96 15.34
C LEU A 151 -11.10 -4.48 16.24
N HIS A 152 -9.97 -3.79 16.28
CA HIS A 152 -8.80 -4.19 17.05
C HIS A 152 -8.29 -3.02 17.91
N PRO A 153 -9.13 -2.48 18.82
CA PRO A 153 -8.75 -1.35 19.65
C PRO A 153 -7.56 -1.69 20.56
N GLY A 154 -6.77 -0.67 20.89
CA GLY A 154 -5.58 -0.80 21.74
C GLY A 154 -4.29 -1.16 21.00
N GLY A 155 -4.35 -1.31 19.68
CA GLY A 155 -3.16 -1.33 18.82
C GLY A 155 -2.61 0.06 18.62
N ASN A 156 -1.28 0.19 18.54
CA ASN A 156 -0.60 1.41 18.15
C ASN A 156 0.00 1.23 16.75
N MET A 157 -0.31 2.12 15.81
CA MET A 157 0.34 2.11 14.51
C MET A 157 1.83 2.43 14.68
N ILE A 158 2.69 1.54 14.18
CA ILE A 158 4.15 1.73 14.17
C ILE A 158 4.71 1.79 12.74
N TRP A 159 3.89 1.48 11.74
CA TRP A 159 4.17 1.61 10.32
C TRP A 159 2.86 1.91 9.58
N GLY A 160 2.87 2.95 8.75
CA GLY A 160 1.72 3.41 7.99
C GLY A 160 2.14 4.38 6.89
N TYR A 161 1.18 4.80 6.05
CA TYR A 161 1.37 5.58 4.83
C TYR A 161 2.44 6.67 4.87
N HIS A 162 2.52 7.44 5.97
CA HIS A 162 3.51 8.50 6.16
C HIS A 162 4.97 8.03 6.26
N LEU A 163 5.20 6.73 6.43
CA LEU A 163 6.50 6.07 6.60
C LEU A 163 6.87 5.16 5.42
N HIS A 164 5.95 4.92 4.48
CA HIS A 164 6.12 3.92 3.43
C HIS A 164 7.07 4.36 2.32
N ALA A 165 8.31 3.86 2.37
CA ALA A 165 9.17 3.83 1.19
C ALA A 165 9.66 2.41 0.91
N GLY A 166 9.01 1.73 -0.05
CA GLY A 166 9.61 0.60 -0.79
C GLY A 166 9.62 -0.78 -0.12
N THR A 167 8.98 -0.95 1.04
CA THR A 167 9.01 -2.23 1.80
C THR A 167 7.89 -3.20 1.44
N GLY A 168 6.81 -2.73 0.82
CA GLY A 168 5.70 -3.57 0.36
C GLY A 168 4.69 -4.02 1.42
N ILE A 169 4.90 -3.69 2.70
CA ILE A 169 3.90 -3.82 3.77
C ILE A 169 3.18 -2.49 3.94
N ASP A 170 1.86 -2.52 3.97
CA ASP A 170 1.03 -1.31 4.12
C ASP A 170 0.83 -0.92 5.58
N GLN A 171 0.54 -1.78 6.55
CA GLN A 171 0.45 -1.28 7.93
C GLN A 171 1.01 -2.27 8.92
N ILE A 172 1.58 -1.74 9.99
CA ILE A 172 2.01 -2.52 11.14
C ILE A 172 1.49 -1.85 12.39
N TRP A 173 0.74 -2.62 13.16
CA TRP A 173 0.18 -2.23 14.44
C TRP A 173 0.76 -3.10 15.55
N GLU A 174 1.17 -2.49 16.65
CA GLU A 174 1.74 -3.16 17.83
C GLU A 174 0.76 -3.15 18.99
N TYR A 175 0.63 -4.29 19.66
CA TYR A 175 -0.18 -4.51 20.85
C TYR A 175 0.76 -4.91 22.00
N PRO A 176 1.27 -3.94 22.78
CA PRO A 176 2.21 -4.22 23.86
C PRO A 176 1.58 -5.07 24.97
N LYS A 177 2.31 -6.08 25.44
CA LYS A 177 1.90 -6.96 26.57
C LYS A 177 2.76 -6.76 27.82
N GLY A 178 3.70 -5.81 27.78
CA GLY A 178 4.71 -5.61 28.82
C GLY A 178 5.90 -6.56 28.71
N GLY A 179 6.99 -6.24 29.43
CA GLY A 179 8.20 -7.08 29.47
C GLY A 179 8.88 -7.29 28.11
N GLY A 180 8.73 -6.35 27.18
CA GLY A 180 9.27 -6.45 25.80
C GLY A 180 8.46 -7.33 24.85
N VAL A 181 7.40 -7.99 25.32
CA VAL A 181 6.51 -8.86 24.55
C VAL A 181 5.42 -8.03 23.87
N SER A 182 5.12 -8.32 22.61
CA SER A 182 4.02 -7.67 21.89
C SER A 182 3.42 -8.60 20.85
N ASP A 183 2.13 -8.44 20.60
CA ASP A 183 1.54 -8.96 19.37
C ASP A 183 1.62 -7.88 18.29
N PHE A 184 1.80 -8.30 17.05
CA PHE A 184 1.88 -7.42 15.90
C PHE A 184 0.81 -7.82 14.89
N LEU A 185 0.14 -6.83 14.30
CA LEU A 185 -0.79 -7.01 13.21
C LEU A 185 -0.21 -6.33 11.97
N ILE A 186 0.10 -7.12 10.95
CA ILE A 186 0.48 -6.66 9.63
C ILE A 186 -0.79 -6.62 8.78
N VAL A 187 -1.08 -5.45 8.21
CA VAL A 187 -2.27 -5.25 7.38
C VAL A 187 -1.82 -4.97 5.95
N GLU A 188 -2.42 -5.67 5.01
CA GLU A 188 -2.42 -5.30 3.61
C GLU A 188 -3.70 -4.55 3.27
N ALA A 189 -3.54 -3.37 2.66
CA ALA A 189 -4.62 -2.47 2.33
C ALA A 189 -4.94 -2.54 0.82
N LYS A 190 -6.20 -2.84 0.50
CA LYS A 190 -6.71 -2.85 -0.87
C LYS A 190 -7.74 -1.76 -1.06
N GLY A 191 -7.51 -0.93 -2.08
CA GLY A 191 -8.51 0.04 -2.50
C GLY A 191 -9.77 -0.61 -3.09
N PRO A 192 -10.82 0.17 -3.36
CA PRO A 192 -12.08 -0.35 -3.86
C PRO A 192 -11.90 -1.14 -5.17
N GLY A 193 -12.37 -2.39 -5.19
CA GLY A 193 -12.29 -3.29 -6.34
C GLY A 193 -10.89 -3.84 -6.65
N ALA A 194 -9.89 -3.60 -5.79
CA ALA A 194 -8.56 -4.20 -5.91
C ALA A 194 -8.52 -5.58 -5.23
N GLY A 195 -7.82 -6.52 -5.85
CA GLY A 195 -7.53 -7.84 -5.28
C GLY A 195 -6.07 -7.97 -4.85
N LEU A 196 -5.73 -9.09 -4.22
CA LEU A 196 -4.34 -9.49 -4.02
C LEU A 196 -3.67 -9.73 -5.37
N ASN A 197 -2.42 -9.28 -5.49
CA ASN A 197 -1.63 -9.56 -6.68
C ASN A 197 -1.04 -10.96 -6.55
N PHE A 198 -1.51 -11.88 -7.38
CA PHE A 198 -0.88 -13.19 -7.56
C PHE A 198 0.08 -13.12 -8.74
N SER A 199 1.31 -13.57 -8.53
CA SER A 199 2.33 -13.65 -9.58
C SER A 199 2.84 -15.07 -9.67
N LEU A 200 2.82 -15.66 -10.86
CA LEU A 200 3.46 -16.96 -11.10
C LEU A 200 5.00 -16.88 -11.06
N PHE A 201 5.54 -15.67 -10.96
CA PHE A 201 6.98 -15.39 -10.92
C PHE A 201 7.53 -15.19 -9.50
N VAL A 202 6.71 -15.39 -8.47
CA VAL A 202 7.20 -15.52 -7.09
C VAL A 202 7.28 -17.00 -6.69
N PRO A 203 8.20 -17.40 -5.81
CA PRO A 203 8.22 -18.76 -5.31
C PRO A 203 6.91 -19.12 -4.58
N PRO A 204 6.49 -20.40 -4.56
CA PRO A 204 5.38 -20.84 -3.73
C PRO A 204 5.59 -20.46 -2.26
N GLY A 205 4.55 -19.96 -1.58
CA GLY A 205 4.65 -19.46 -0.20
C GLY A 205 5.11 -18.00 -0.08
N TYR A 206 5.35 -17.30 -1.20
CA TYR A 206 5.75 -15.88 -1.26
C TYR A 206 4.73 -15.00 -2.00
N SER A 207 3.52 -15.51 -2.23
CA SER A 207 2.40 -14.68 -2.64
C SER A 207 2.05 -13.69 -1.53
N GLN A 208 1.40 -12.61 -1.90
CA GLN A 208 1.09 -11.52 -0.97
C GLN A 208 0.36 -12.03 0.28
N MET A 209 0.84 -11.64 1.46
CA MET A 209 0.37 -12.10 2.78
C MET A 209 0.62 -13.58 3.14
N GLU A 210 1.34 -14.34 2.32
CA GLU A 210 1.88 -15.64 2.75
C GLU A 210 3.09 -15.46 3.69
N GLU A 211 3.42 -16.47 4.48
CA GLU A 211 4.50 -16.38 5.47
C GLU A 211 5.86 -16.02 4.85
N GLY A 212 6.19 -16.55 3.66
CA GLY A 212 7.41 -16.20 2.95
C GLY A 212 7.43 -14.74 2.48
N TRP A 213 6.28 -14.19 2.09
CA TRP A 213 6.17 -12.77 1.72
C TRP A 213 6.39 -11.86 2.93
N ILE A 214 5.76 -12.19 4.06
CA ILE A 214 5.94 -11.46 5.33
C ILE A 214 7.41 -11.53 5.77
N ALA A 215 8.01 -12.73 5.76
CA ALA A 215 9.42 -12.91 6.12
C ALA A 215 10.36 -12.10 5.21
N ASN A 216 10.11 -12.12 3.90
CA ASN A 216 10.91 -11.41 2.93
C ASN A 216 10.89 -9.89 3.16
N HIS A 217 9.73 -9.33 3.46
CA HIS A 217 9.59 -7.90 3.71
C HIS A 217 10.10 -7.48 5.08
N LEU A 218 9.88 -8.27 6.13
CA LEU A 218 10.50 -8.02 7.44
C LEU A 218 12.04 -8.06 7.35
N CYS A 219 12.61 -8.97 6.56
CA CYS A 219 14.04 -9.00 6.27
C CYS A 219 14.51 -7.71 5.57
N SER A 220 13.76 -7.24 4.58
CA SER A 220 14.04 -5.97 3.89
C SER A 220 13.98 -4.79 4.86
N MET A 221 12.94 -4.73 5.69
CA MET A 221 12.75 -3.67 6.68
C MET A 221 13.89 -3.62 7.69
N ASP A 222 14.27 -4.78 8.24
CA ASP A 222 15.36 -4.92 9.20
C ASP A 222 16.70 -4.44 8.62
N ARG A 223 17.03 -4.87 7.39
CA ARG A 223 18.27 -4.49 6.71
C ARG A 223 18.35 -3.02 6.33
N ASN A 224 17.21 -2.42 6.00
CA ASN A 224 17.14 -1.01 5.65
C ASN A 224 17.00 -0.09 6.88
N GLY A 225 17.05 -0.66 8.09
CA GLY A 225 16.99 0.12 9.33
C GLY A 225 15.61 0.69 9.65
N HIS A 226 14.53 0.09 9.12
CA HIS A 226 13.17 0.53 9.42
C HIS A 226 12.76 0.06 10.84
N PRO A 227 12.47 0.98 11.78
CA PRO A 227 12.27 0.64 13.19
C PRO A 227 11.16 -0.39 13.44
N ALA A 228 10.05 -0.32 12.69
CA ALA A 228 8.94 -1.26 12.84
C ALA A 228 9.34 -2.71 12.48
N GLY A 229 10.12 -2.89 11.41
CA GLY A 229 10.63 -4.22 11.03
C GLY A 229 11.61 -4.75 12.06
N GLN A 230 12.57 -3.92 12.49
CA GLN A 230 13.53 -4.28 13.54
C GLN A 230 12.83 -4.65 14.85
N ARG A 231 11.75 -3.93 15.19
CA ARG A 231 10.94 -4.20 16.39
C ARG A 231 10.34 -5.61 16.36
N ILE A 232 9.69 -6.00 15.25
CA ILE A 232 9.14 -7.35 15.08
C ILE A 232 10.24 -8.40 15.09
N VAL A 233 11.32 -8.17 14.33
CA VAL A 233 12.44 -9.11 14.20
C VAL A 233 13.06 -9.40 15.56
N ASN A 234 13.28 -8.37 16.38
CA ASN A 234 13.82 -8.53 17.72
C ASN A 234 12.82 -9.19 18.67
N ALA A 235 11.55 -8.79 18.66
CA ALA A 235 10.51 -9.34 19.54
C ALA A 235 10.24 -10.83 19.27
N MET A 236 10.29 -11.24 18.01
CA MET A 236 10.10 -12.63 17.58
C MET A 236 11.41 -13.42 17.59
N GLY A 237 12.58 -12.79 17.70
CA GLY A 237 13.86 -13.46 17.54
C GLY A 237 14.05 -14.05 16.14
N LEU A 238 13.57 -13.33 15.11
CA LEU A 238 13.66 -13.77 13.73
C LEU A 238 15.11 -13.75 13.23
N ARG A 239 15.45 -14.78 12.46
CA ARG A 239 16.67 -14.87 11.67
C ARG A 239 16.27 -15.25 10.26
N PHE A 240 16.87 -14.61 9.27
CA PHE A 240 16.51 -14.80 7.86
C PHE A 240 17.63 -15.49 7.10
N ILE A 241 17.24 -16.28 6.10
CA ILE A 241 18.14 -16.91 5.13
C ILE A 241 17.69 -16.56 3.71
N ASN A 242 18.63 -16.54 2.77
CA ASN A 242 18.28 -16.45 1.35
C ASN A 242 17.72 -17.81 0.90
N ALA A 243 16.39 -17.96 0.92
CA ALA A 243 15.72 -19.21 0.64
C ALA A 243 15.64 -19.51 -0.87
N HIS A 244 15.54 -18.46 -1.69
CA HIS A 244 15.52 -18.58 -3.15
C HIS A 244 16.46 -17.54 -3.76
N PRO A 245 17.75 -17.86 -3.93
CA PRO A 245 18.70 -16.97 -4.59
C PRO A 245 18.37 -16.83 -6.07
N ASN A 246 18.27 -15.60 -6.57
CA ASN A 246 18.06 -15.28 -7.99
C ASN A 246 16.96 -16.12 -8.66
N TYR A 247 15.78 -16.16 -8.04
CA TYR A 247 14.71 -17.07 -8.40
C TYR A 247 14.33 -16.94 -9.89
N MET A 248 14.20 -18.07 -10.59
CA MET A 248 13.90 -18.14 -12.03
C MET A 248 14.90 -17.36 -12.92
N GLY A 249 16.15 -17.20 -12.48
CA GLY A 249 17.19 -16.48 -13.23
C GLY A 249 17.02 -14.95 -13.18
N ALA A 250 16.12 -14.44 -12.34
CA ALA A 250 15.93 -13.02 -12.12
C ALA A 250 16.98 -12.45 -11.13
N SER A 251 17.10 -11.12 -11.10
CA SER A 251 17.98 -10.40 -10.15
C SER A 251 17.48 -10.39 -8.71
N LYS A 252 16.24 -10.87 -8.46
CA LYS A 252 15.60 -10.82 -7.15
C LYS A 252 15.81 -12.13 -6.39
N SER A 253 16.30 -12.00 -5.16
CA SER A 253 16.32 -13.10 -4.18
C SER A 253 15.15 -12.98 -3.21
N TYR A 254 14.69 -14.10 -2.67
CA TYR A 254 13.62 -14.15 -1.67
C TYR A 254 14.12 -14.72 -0.35
N TYR A 255 13.77 -14.04 0.74
CA TYR A 255 14.24 -14.38 2.09
C TYR A 255 13.14 -15.04 2.91
N GLY A 256 13.49 -16.14 3.57
CA GLY A 256 12.62 -16.87 4.48
C GLY A 256 13.19 -16.93 5.89
N VAL A 257 12.45 -17.54 6.81
CA VAL A 257 12.91 -17.75 8.20
C VAL A 257 13.96 -18.86 8.24
N GLY A 258 15.10 -18.58 8.86
CA GLY A 258 16.21 -19.51 9.03
C GLY A 258 16.03 -20.48 10.20
N PRO A 259 16.76 -21.60 10.21
CA PRO A 259 16.66 -22.64 11.24
C PRO A 259 17.11 -22.16 12.64
N THR A 260 17.90 -21.11 12.72
CA THR A 260 18.38 -20.52 13.99
C THR A 260 17.43 -19.48 14.58
N SER A 261 16.29 -19.24 13.93
CA SER A 261 15.25 -18.32 14.37
C SER A 261 14.52 -18.84 15.62
N LYS A 262 14.26 -17.96 16.60
CA LYS A 262 13.64 -18.31 17.90
C LYS A 262 12.14 -18.04 17.99
N HIS A 263 11.51 -17.69 16.86
CA HIS A 263 10.10 -17.33 16.77
C HIS A 263 9.13 -18.32 17.41
N LYS A 264 9.39 -19.64 17.31
CA LYS A 264 8.53 -20.67 17.91
C LYS A 264 8.53 -20.67 19.44
N GLN A 265 9.61 -20.15 20.05
CA GLN A 265 9.69 -19.98 21.51
C GLN A 265 9.27 -18.57 21.96
N SER A 266 9.03 -17.65 21.02
CA SER A 266 8.65 -16.29 21.39
C SER A 266 7.25 -16.24 21.97
N ARG A 267 7.09 -15.40 23.00
CA ARG A 267 5.77 -15.05 23.56
C ARG A 267 5.06 -14.01 22.70
N SER A 268 5.81 -13.28 21.87
CA SER A 268 5.30 -12.34 20.89
C SER A 268 4.67 -13.10 19.71
N ARG A 269 3.74 -12.47 19.00
CA ARG A 269 3.04 -13.09 17.87
C ARG A 269 2.91 -12.12 16.72
N VAL A 270 2.89 -12.63 15.49
CA VAL A 270 2.62 -11.83 14.29
C VAL A 270 1.36 -12.38 13.64
N PHE A 271 0.43 -11.48 13.37
CA PHE A 271 -0.81 -11.73 12.66
C PHE A 271 -0.82 -10.97 11.34
N GLY A 272 -1.46 -11.52 10.33
CA GLY A 272 -1.72 -10.91 9.04
C GLY A 272 -3.20 -10.76 8.79
N MET A 273 -3.59 -9.64 8.18
CA MET A 273 -4.95 -9.36 7.72
C MET A 273 -4.91 -8.62 6.38
N VAL A 274 -5.84 -8.93 5.49
CA VAL A 274 -6.12 -8.15 4.28
C VAL A 274 -7.40 -7.36 4.52
N VAL A 275 -7.35 -6.06 4.27
CA VAL A 275 -8.52 -5.20 4.33
C VAL A 275 -8.77 -4.60 2.96
N THR A 276 -9.98 -4.74 2.46
CA THR A 276 -10.43 -4.13 1.21
C THR A 276 -11.42 -3.02 1.52
N ALA A 277 -11.14 -1.81 1.03
CA ALA A 277 -12.01 -0.66 1.13
C ALA A 277 -13.35 -0.92 0.43
N GLN A 278 -14.42 -0.56 1.11
CA GLN A 278 -15.77 -0.62 0.57
C GLN A 278 -16.53 0.64 0.97
N TRP A 279 -17.03 1.37 -0.02
CA TRP A 279 -17.95 2.45 0.24
C TRP A 279 -19.34 1.92 0.60
N ARG A 280 -19.87 2.40 1.72
CA ARG A 280 -21.23 2.09 2.16
C ARG A 280 -22.24 2.99 1.45
N ALA A 281 -23.49 2.54 1.40
CA ALA A 281 -24.57 3.31 0.75
C ALA A 281 -24.81 4.68 1.43
N ASP A 282 -24.52 4.77 2.74
CA ASP A 282 -24.65 5.97 3.58
C ASP A 282 -23.47 6.96 3.44
N GLY A 283 -22.54 6.72 2.50
CA GLY A 283 -21.41 7.61 2.22
C GLY A 283 -20.18 7.37 3.09
N ARG A 284 -20.23 6.50 4.10
CA ARG A 284 -19.05 6.15 4.90
C ARG A 284 -18.07 5.29 4.11
N LEU A 285 -16.79 5.56 4.31
CA LEU A 285 -15.73 4.61 3.99
C LEU A 285 -15.78 3.47 5.00
N GLY A 286 -16.14 2.29 4.52
CA GLY A 286 -16.10 1.05 5.27
C GLY A 286 -15.06 0.09 4.68
N TYR A 287 -15.17 -1.16 5.09
CA TYR A 287 -14.17 -2.18 4.80
C TYR A 287 -14.77 -3.58 4.82
N VAL A 288 -14.09 -4.49 4.12
CA VAL A 288 -14.23 -5.95 4.26
C VAL A 288 -12.86 -6.49 4.65
N GLN A 289 -12.79 -7.36 5.64
CA GLN A 289 -11.53 -7.92 6.13
C GLN A 289 -11.49 -9.44 5.99
N SER A 290 -10.30 -9.98 5.76
CA SER A 290 -10.02 -11.42 5.83
C SER A 290 -9.73 -11.85 7.27
N GLY A 291 -10.11 -13.06 7.66
CA GLY A 291 -9.74 -13.60 8.98
C GLY A 291 -8.24 -13.48 9.30
N LEU A 292 -7.94 -13.30 10.60
CA LEU A 292 -6.57 -13.17 11.08
C LEU A 292 -5.77 -14.46 10.83
N THR A 293 -4.66 -14.33 10.12
CA THR A 293 -3.70 -15.43 9.92
C THR A 293 -2.54 -15.26 10.89
N ARG A 294 -2.25 -16.27 11.71
CA ARG A 294 -1.03 -16.26 12.53
C ARG A 294 0.16 -16.72 11.69
N HIS A 295 1.22 -15.93 11.67
CA HIS A 295 2.48 -16.27 11.01
C HIS A 295 3.51 -16.79 12.02
N PHE A 296 4.49 -17.55 11.52
CA PHE A 296 5.65 -18.04 12.26
C PHE A 296 5.27 -18.97 13.42
N VAL A 297 4.55 -20.05 13.10
CA VAL A 297 4.10 -21.09 14.05
C VAL A 297 5.05 -22.28 14.18
#